data_AF-A0A734MIW3-F1
#
_entry.id   AF-A0A734MIW3-F1
#
_cell.length_a   1.000
_cell.length_b   1.000
_cell.length_c   1.000
_cell.angle_alpha   90.00
_cell.angle_beta   90.00
_cell.angle_gamma   90.00
#
_symmetry.space_group_name_H-M   'P 1'
#
loop_
_entity.id
_entity.type
_entity.pdbx_description
1 polymer ?
#
loop_
_entity_poly.entity_id
_entity_poly.type
_entity_poly.pdbx_seq_one_letter_code
_entity_poly.pdbx_strand_id
1 'polypeptide(L)'
;MTRSRICPDTESTGLSPASDALPVRETTEQFAQVFFGKSVSLLTPEERFTTVYAGFRDIPADLHPASWFPADTWFRNELRACAAYVGRRQGWPLYHASEAERLRALYPLRLATPATDPGKQLLTRTALLKAGYSRATIAAMTPVAERQNRHSGDWYPLYRVQTETRDDSGEKT
;
A
#
# COMPACT_ATOMS: atom_id res chain seq x y z
N MET A 1 -1.58 64.33 62.22
CA MET A 1 -0.58 63.27 61.97
C MET A 1 -1.40 61.99 61.85
N THR A 2 -1.57 61.34 60.70
CA THR A 2 -0.55 60.66 59.88
C THR A 2 -1.10 60.47 58.45
N ARG A 3 -0.24 60.58 57.44
CA ARG A 3 -0.53 60.40 56.01
C ARG A 3 -0.80 58.93 55.66
N SER A 4 -1.62 58.68 54.63
CA SER A 4 -1.29 57.65 53.64
C SER A 4 -1.90 57.98 52.29
N ARG A 5 -1.05 57.94 51.26
CA ARG A 5 -1.34 58.18 49.84
C ARG A 5 -1.60 56.83 49.17
N ILE A 6 -2.61 56.72 48.31
CA ILE A 6 -2.63 55.75 47.21
C ILE A 6 -3.19 56.47 45.98
N CYS A 7 -2.38 56.52 44.93
CA CYS A 7 -2.67 57.03 43.59
C CYS A 7 -3.23 55.91 42.69
N PRO A 8 -3.83 56.24 41.53
CA PRO A 8 -4.88 55.47 40.89
C PRO A 8 -4.34 54.43 39.91
N ASP A 9 -5.03 53.31 39.75
CA ASP A 9 -4.80 52.41 38.62
C ASP A 9 -5.76 52.77 37.50
N THR A 10 -5.21 53.45 36.50
CA THR A 10 -5.82 53.76 35.22
C THR A 10 -6.01 52.47 34.43
N GLU A 11 -7.24 52.27 33.97
CA GLU A 11 -7.62 51.29 32.96
C GLU A 11 -6.70 51.43 31.74
N SER A 12 -6.00 50.35 31.37
CA SER A 12 -5.35 50.25 30.06
C SER A 12 -5.86 48.99 29.37
N THR A 13 -6.89 49.24 28.57
CA THR A 13 -7.41 48.49 27.43
C THR A 13 -6.55 47.30 27.01
N GLY A 14 -7.09 46.10 27.21
CA GLY A 14 -6.58 44.87 26.62
C GLY A 14 -6.58 44.96 25.10
N LEU A 15 -5.40 45.15 24.52
CA LEU A 15 -5.09 44.71 23.18
C LEU A 15 -4.40 43.36 23.32
N SER A 16 -5.20 42.30 23.28
CA SER A 16 -4.68 40.97 23.01
C SER A 16 -4.03 41.02 21.62
N PRO A 17 -2.75 40.68 21.45
CA PRO A 17 -2.26 40.35 20.13
C PRO A 17 -3.01 39.07 19.74
N ALA A 18 -3.95 39.18 18.80
CA ALA A 18 -4.45 38.01 18.10
C ALA A 18 -3.20 37.28 17.61
N SER A 19 -2.94 36.11 18.18
CA SER A 19 -1.86 35.26 17.73
C SER A 19 -2.22 34.82 16.32
N ASP A 20 -1.74 35.57 15.33
CA ASP A 20 -1.56 35.14 13.94
C ASP A 20 -0.49 34.03 13.86
N ALA A 21 -0.44 33.16 14.86
CA ALA A 21 0.35 31.95 14.81
C ALA A 21 -0.40 31.01 13.89
N LEU A 22 0.01 31.01 12.61
CA LEU A 22 -0.42 30.01 11.66
C LEU A 22 -0.28 28.61 12.30
N PRO A 23 -1.25 27.70 12.10
CA PRO A 23 -1.18 26.36 12.66
C PRO A 23 0.18 25.74 12.33
N VAL A 24 0.78 25.03 13.28
CA VAL A 24 2.17 24.51 13.24
C VAL A 24 2.53 23.81 11.92
N ARG A 25 1.56 23.20 11.24
CA ARG A 25 1.75 22.58 9.92
C ARG A 25 2.02 23.60 8.80
N GLU A 26 1.30 24.72 8.79
CA GLU A 26 1.48 25.79 7.80
C GLU A 26 2.80 26.53 8.01
N THR A 27 3.20 26.76 9.27
CA THR A 27 4.53 27.31 9.55
C THR A 27 5.63 26.35 9.10
N THR A 28 5.53 25.06 9.41
CA THR A 28 6.54 24.06 9.00
C THR A 28 6.67 23.97 7.48
N GLU A 29 5.56 24.04 6.74
CA GLU A 29 5.57 24.04 5.28
C GLU A 29 6.20 25.32 4.70
N GLN A 30 5.89 26.49 5.28
CA GLN A 30 6.53 27.75 4.92
C GLN A 30 8.03 27.75 5.22
N PHE A 31 8.45 27.19 6.35
CA PHE A 31 9.86 26.99 6.68
C PHE A 31 10.55 26.08 5.66
N ALA A 32 9.96 24.95 5.33
CA ALA A 32 10.50 24.05 4.33
C ALA A 32 10.69 24.75 2.98
N GLN A 33 9.68 25.53 2.57
CA GLN A 33 9.72 26.28 1.32
C GLN A 33 10.77 27.39 1.32
N VAL A 34 10.96 28.12 2.43
CA VAL A 34 11.93 29.22 2.53
C VAL A 34 13.37 28.70 2.59
N PHE A 35 13.63 27.65 3.36
CA PHE A 35 15.00 27.18 3.60
C PHE A 35 15.48 26.16 2.56
N PHE A 36 14.58 25.28 2.10
CA PHE A 36 14.94 24.18 1.20
C PHE A 36 14.34 24.35 -0.21
N GLY A 37 13.46 25.34 -0.41
CA GLY A 37 12.80 25.55 -1.69
C GLY A 37 11.81 24.44 -2.06
N LYS A 38 11.46 23.55 -1.12
CA LYS A 38 10.65 22.33 -1.32
C LYS A 38 9.61 22.18 -0.20
N SER A 39 8.55 21.44 -0.48
CA SER A 39 7.56 21.03 0.53
C SER A 39 8.13 20.03 1.52
N VAL A 40 7.54 19.94 2.71
CA VAL A 40 7.95 18.94 3.73
C VAL A 40 7.84 17.52 3.18
N SER A 41 6.82 17.25 2.37
CA SER A 41 6.59 15.96 1.71
C SER A 41 7.72 15.52 0.77
N LEU A 42 8.51 16.46 0.23
CA LEU A 42 9.68 16.19 -0.60
C LEU A 42 10.96 16.06 0.20
N LEU A 43 10.99 16.54 1.44
CA LEU A 43 12.10 16.36 2.36
C LEU A 43 12.04 14.99 3.05
N THR A 44 10.83 14.44 3.29
CA THR A 44 10.68 13.12 3.94
C THR A 44 11.42 11.99 3.22
N PRO A 45 11.42 11.90 1.87
CA PRO A 45 12.23 10.90 1.16
C PRO A 45 13.74 11.13 1.29
N GLU A 46 14.19 12.39 1.43
CA GLU A 46 15.62 12.71 1.61
C GLU A 46 16.15 12.22 2.95
N GLU A 47 15.30 12.21 3.99
CA GLU A 47 15.64 11.63 5.29
C GLU A 47 15.51 10.10 5.30
N ARG A 48 14.58 9.55 4.51
CA ARG A 48 14.26 8.11 4.51
C ARG A 48 15.19 7.27 3.64
N PHE A 49 15.70 7.80 2.54
CA PHE A 49 16.50 7.05 1.57
C PHE A 49 17.94 7.55 1.54
N THR A 50 18.89 6.62 1.61
CA THR A 50 20.32 6.94 1.45
C THR A 50 20.63 7.46 0.04
N THR A 51 19.87 7.02 -0.96
CA THR A 51 20.06 7.39 -2.36
C THR A 51 18.85 8.17 -2.86
N VAL A 52 19.09 9.41 -3.30
CA VAL A 52 18.06 10.30 -3.85
C VAL A 52 18.54 10.89 -5.17
N TYR A 53 17.69 10.79 -6.19
CA TYR A 53 17.95 11.36 -7.51
C TYR A 53 17.15 12.64 -7.70
N ALA A 54 17.84 13.73 -8.03
CA ALA A 54 17.20 15.02 -8.32
C ALA A 54 16.77 15.15 -9.79
N GLY A 55 17.50 14.50 -10.70
CA GLY A 55 17.22 14.47 -12.13
C GLY A 55 16.68 13.13 -12.59
N PHE A 56 15.70 13.15 -13.50
CA PHE A 56 15.14 11.92 -14.07
C PHE A 56 16.18 11.15 -14.92
N ARG A 57 17.12 11.88 -15.54
CA ARG A 57 18.19 11.30 -16.37
C ARG A 57 19.24 10.55 -15.55
N ASP A 58 19.34 10.87 -14.27
CA ASP A 58 20.31 10.27 -13.35
C ASP A 58 19.78 8.97 -12.72
N ILE A 59 18.50 8.67 -12.92
CA ILE A 59 17.87 7.45 -12.40
C ILE A 59 18.41 6.25 -13.21
N PRO A 60 19.04 5.27 -12.55
CA PRO A 60 19.46 4.04 -13.19
C PRO A 60 18.32 3.31 -13.88
N ALA A 61 18.60 2.64 -14.99
CA ALA A 61 17.58 2.00 -15.84
C ALA A 61 16.85 0.83 -15.15
N ASP A 62 17.44 0.26 -14.11
CA ASP A 62 16.91 -0.81 -13.25
C ASP A 62 16.00 -0.30 -12.12
N LEU A 63 15.95 1.01 -11.91
CA LEU A 63 15.08 1.64 -10.92
C LEU A 63 13.84 2.23 -11.56
N HIS A 64 12.69 1.85 -11.02
CA HIS A 64 11.39 2.22 -11.56
C HIS A 64 10.43 2.77 -10.51
N PRO A 65 9.50 3.66 -10.91
CA PRO A 65 8.37 4.03 -10.05
C PRO A 65 7.40 2.85 -9.86
N ALA A 66 6.56 2.91 -8.83
CA ALA A 66 5.54 1.89 -8.55
C ALA A 66 4.59 1.62 -9.75
N SER A 67 4.40 2.62 -10.63
CA SER A 67 3.55 2.51 -11.82
C SER A 67 4.06 1.53 -12.87
N TRP A 68 5.37 1.20 -12.86
CA TRP A 68 5.97 0.23 -13.77
C TRP A 68 5.58 -1.22 -13.43
N PHE A 69 5.25 -1.47 -12.16
CA PHE A 69 4.84 -2.78 -11.66
C PHE A 69 3.32 -3.02 -11.87
N PRO A 70 2.85 -4.29 -11.76
CA PRO A 70 1.43 -4.62 -11.79
C PRO A 70 0.56 -3.66 -10.98
N ALA A 71 -0.63 -3.36 -11.51
CA ALA A 71 -1.54 -2.38 -10.92
C ALA A 71 -2.21 -2.85 -9.62
N ASP A 72 -2.09 -4.14 -9.30
CA ASP A 72 -2.66 -4.73 -8.10
C ASP A 72 -2.15 -4.03 -6.83
N THR A 73 -3.09 -3.53 -6.02
CA THR A 73 -2.79 -2.79 -4.79
C THR A 73 -1.91 -3.59 -3.84
N TRP A 74 -2.20 -4.89 -3.67
CA TRP A 74 -1.41 -5.77 -2.81
C TRP A 74 0.05 -5.88 -3.28
N PHE A 75 0.26 -5.92 -4.60
CA PHE A 75 1.59 -6.06 -5.19
C PHE A 75 2.41 -4.80 -4.92
N ARG A 76 1.81 -3.63 -5.17
CA ARG A 76 2.44 -2.33 -4.94
C ARG A 76 2.74 -2.06 -3.47
N ASN A 77 1.87 -2.50 -2.56
CA ASN A 77 2.08 -2.37 -1.12
C ASN A 77 3.26 -3.20 -0.60
N GLU A 78 3.61 -4.29 -1.30
CA GLU A 78 4.68 -5.20 -0.89
C GLU A 78 6.03 -4.87 -1.53
N LEU A 79 6.06 -3.89 -2.45
CA LEU A 79 7.29 -3.39 -3.04
C LEU A 79 8.17 -2.72 -1.99
N ARG A 80 9.46 -3.01 -2.02
CA ARG A 80 10.45 -2.39 -1.14
C ARG A 80 11.18 -1.28 -1.87
N ALA A 81 10.89 -0.05 -1.48
CA ALA A 81 11.57 1.12 -2.03
C ALA A 81 13.04 1.12 -1.58
N CYS A 82 13.96 1.35 -2.50
CA CYS A 82 15.41 1.38 -2.23
C CYS A 82 16.04 2.76 -2.48
N ALA A 83 15.35 3.63 -3.21
CA ALA A 83 15.76 5.00 -3.47
C ALA A 83 14.53 5.89 -3.63
N ALA A 84 14.74 7.19 -3.82
CA ALA A 84 13.68 8.11 -4.21
C ALA A 84 14.12 9.02 -5.35
N TYR A 85 13.16 9.43 -6.16
CA TYR A 85 13.28 10.61 -7.01
C TYR A 85 12.68 11.80 -6.26
N VAL A 86 13.43 12.90 -6.16
CA VAL A 86 12.96 14.15 -5.54
C VAL A 86 13.30 15.31 -6.47
N GLY A 87 12.32 15.68 -7.30
CA GLY A 87 12.40 16.88 -8.14
C GLY A 87 12.02 18.15 -7.40
N ARG A 88 11.83 19.25 -8.16
CA ARG A 88 11.47 20.56 -7.57
C ARG A 88 10.03 20.63 -7.02
N ARG A 89 9.10 19.86 -7.59
CA ARG A 89 7.66 19.94 -7.26
C ARG A 89 7.03 18.60 -6.90
N GLN A 90 7.73 17.51 -7.16
CA GLN A 90 7.20 16.15 -7.00
C GLN A 90 8.34 15.19 -6.69
N GLY A 91 7.99 14.12 -6.01
CA GLY A 91 8.91 13.05 -5.67
C GLY A 91 8.15 11.77 -5.38
N TRP A 92 8.83 10.65 -5.59
CA TRP A 92 8.25 9.33 -5.37
C TRP A 92 9.35 8.31 -5.04
N PRO A 93 9.00 7.24 -4.32
CA PRO A 93 9.90 6.11 -4.11
C PRO A 93 10.20 5.38 -5.43
N LEU A 94 11.44 4.89 -5.52
CA LEU A 94 11.94 4.06 -6.60
C LEU A 94 12.21 2.65 -6.08
N TYR A 95 11.96 1.69 -6.96
CA TYR A 95 12.02 0.26 -6.68
C TYR A 95 12.90 -0.41 -7.73
N HIS A 96 13.69 -1.37 -7.30
CA HIS A 96 14.52 -2.15 -8.22
C HIS A 96 13.66 -3.13 -9.03
N ALA A 97 13.96 -3.32 -10.31
CA ALA A 97 13.20 -4.20 -11.21
C ALA A 97 13.09 -5.65 -10.70
N SER A 98 14.12 -6.14 -9.99
CA SER A 98 14.12 -7.49 -9.38
C SER A 98 13.06 -7.69 -8.29
N GLU A 99 12.42 -6.62 -7.79
CA GLU A 99 11.31 -6.76 -6.84
C GLU A 99 10.17 -7.60 -7.41
N ALA A 100 9.95 -7.53 -8.73
CA ALA A 100 8.95 -8.37 -9.38
C ALA A 100 9.27 -9.88 -9.25
N GLU A 101 10.54 -10.24 -9.36
CA GLU A 101 11.00 -11.62 -9.20
C GLU A 101 10.98 -12.06 -7.73
N ARG A 102 11.39 -11.16 -6.82
CA ARG A 102 11.29 -11.41 -5.38
C ARG A 102 9.85 -11.72 -4.97
N LEU A 103 8.88 -10.92 -5.44
CA LEU A 103 7.47 -11.13 -5.14
C LEU A 103 6.90 -12.41 -5.78
N ARG A 104 7.37 -12.77 -6.99
CA ARG A 104 7.06 -14.07 -7.61
C ARG A 104 7.57 -15.24 -6.78
N ALA A 105 8.77 -15.14 -6.23
CA ALA A 105 9.34 -16.17 -5.37
C ALA A 105 8.63 -16.25 -4.01
N LEU A 106 8.24 -15.11 -3.44
CA LEU A 106 7.61 -15.05 -2.11
C LEU A 106 6.13 -15.45 -2.15
N TYR A 107 5.42 -15.10 -3.22
CA TYR A 107 3.98 -15.32 -3.36
C TYR A 107 3.60 -15.99 -4.69
N PRO A 108 4.12 -17.20 -4.98
CA PRO A 108 3.89 -17.86 -6.26
C PRO A 108 2.39 -18.10 -6.51
N LEU A 109 1.63 -18.46 -5.47
CA LEU A 109 0.20 -18.75 -5.59
C LEU A 109 -0.67 -17.51 -5.88
N ARG A 110 -0.26 -16.32 -5.43
CA ARG A 110 -1.01 -15.07 -5.67
C ARG A 110 -0.92 -14.62 -7.13
N LEU A 111 0.19 -14.96 -7.79
CA LEU A 111 0.45 -14.67 -9.19
C LEU A 111 0.07 -15.83 -10.12
N ALA A 112 -0.21 -17.00 -9.56
CA ALA A 112 -0.66 -18.15 -10.32
C ALA A 112 -2.00 -17.87 -11.02
N THR A 113 -1.98 -18.08 -12.34
CA THR A 113 -3.17 -18.11 -13.20
C THR A 113 -3.37 -19.54 -13.70
N PRO A 114 -3.90 -20.44 -12.84
CA PRO A 114 -4.09 -21.83 -13.23
C PRO A 114 -5.08 -21.92 -14.39
N ALA A 115 -4.73 -22.73 -15.40
CA ALA A 115 -5.60 -23.01 -16.53
C ALA A 115 -6.87 -23.75 -16.06
N THR A 116 -8.01 -23.28 -16.55
CA THR A 116 -9.31 -23.94 -16.37
C THR A 116 -9.58 -24.77 -17.63
N ASP A 117 -8.89 -25.90 -17.75
CA ASP A 117 -9.12 -26.83 -18.85
C ASP A 117 -10.55 -27.41 -18.80
N PRO A 118 -11.12 -27.86 -19.93
CA PRO A 118 -12.38 -28.59 -19.92
C PRO A 118 -12.29 -29.78 -18.97
N GLY A 119 -13.29 -29.96 -18.11
CA GLY A 119 -13.28 -31.01 -17.10
C GLY A 119 -12.58 -30.64 -15.78
N LYS A 120 -12.03 -29.43 -15.64
CA LYS A 120 -11.38 -28.98 -14.40
C LYS A 120 -12.05 -27.72 -13.86
N GLN A 121 -12.28 -27.69 -12.55
CA GLN A 121 -12.83 -26.53 -11.86
C GLN A 121 -11.92 -26.08 -10.72
N LEU A 122 -11.85 -24.76 -10.52
CA LEU A 122 -11.22 -24.14 -9.37
C LEU A 122 -12.27 -23.93 -8.28
N LEU A 123 -12.08 -24.57 -7.14
CA LEU A 123 -12.98 -24.48 -6.01
C LEU A 123 -12.30 -23.88 -4.79
N THR A 124 -13.05 -23.10 -4.03
CA THR A 124 -12.66 -22.66 -2.69
C THR A 124 -12.82 -23.82 -1.70
N ARG A 125 -12.16 -23.71 -0.53
CA ARG A 125 -12.37 -24.66 0.58
C ARG A 125 -13.85 -24.87 0.92
N THR A 126 -14.64 -23.80 0.95
CA THR A 126 -16.07 -23.86 1.24
C THR A 126 -16.85 -24.58 0.15
N ALA A 127 -16.50 -24.38 -1.12
CA ALA A 127 -17.15 -25.09 -2.23
C ALA A 127 -16.79 -26.58 -2.22
N LEU A 128 -15.55 -26.94 -1.88
CA LEU A 128 -15.14 -28.35 -1.69
C LEU A 128 -15.92 -29.03 -0.57
N LEU A 129 -16.10 -28.36 0.57
CA LEU A 129 -16.91 -28.88 1.68
C LEU A 129 -18.36 -29.13 1.24
N LYS A 130 -18.94 -28.20 0.46
CA LYS A 130 -20.29 -28.38 -0.11
C LYS A 130 -20.37 -29.53 -1.13
N ALA A 131 -19.28 -29.78 -1.86
CA ALA A 131 -19.16 -30.91 -2.77
C ALA A 131 -18.88 -32.25 -2.08
N GLY A 132 -18.88 -32.29 -0.73
CA GLY A 132 -18.73 -33.53 0.04
C GLY A 132 -17.30 -33.91 0.40
N TYR A 133 -16.30 -33.08 0.05
CA TYR A 133 -14.91 -33.35 0.44
C TYR A 133 -14.74 -33.18 1.95
N SER A 134 -14.10 -34.17 2.59
CA SER A 134 -13.80 -34.10 4.02
C SER A 134 -12.73 -33.03 4.31
N ARG A 135 -12.73 -32.48 5.53
CA ARG A 135 -11.68 -31.52 5.96
C ARG A 135 -10.27 -32.11 5.86
N ALA A 136 -10.11 -33.40 6.17
CA ALA A 136 -8.84 -34.10 6.09
C ALA A 136 -8.36 -34.21 4.63
N THR A 137 -9.28 -34.55 3.71
CA THR A 137 -9.00 -34.59 2.28
C THR A 137 -8.53 -33.23 1.77
N ILE A 138 -9.24 -32.15 2.11
CA ILE A 138 -8.89 -30.80 1.66
C ILE A 138 -7.52 -30.36 2.20
N ALA A 139 -7.20 -30.70 3.46
CA ALA A 139 -5.90 -30.37 4.06
C ALA A 139 -4.73 -31.09 3.37
N ALA A 140 -4.98 -32.26 2.77
CA ALA A 140 -3.98 -33.00 1.99
C ALA A 140 -3.86 -32.49 0.54
N MET A 141 -4.81 -31.67 0.05
CA MET A 141 -4.75 -31.11 -1.29
C MET A 141 -3.75 -29.96 -1.37
N THR A 142 -2.99 -29.89 -2.46
CA THR A 142 -2.13 -28.74 -2.74
C THR A 142 -2.95 -27.61 -3.36
N PRO A 143 -2.94 -26.38 -2.80
CA PRO A 143 -3.56 -25.23 -3.43
C PRO A 143 -2.80 -24.86 -4.71
N VAL A 144 -3.55 -24.48 -5.74
CA VAL A 144 -2.99 -24.12 -7.05
C VAL A 144 -2.92 -22.61 -7.27
N ALA A 145 -3.65 -21.85 -6.47
CA ALA A 145 -3.67 -20.39 -6.50
C ALA A 145 -4.21 -19.82 -5.19
N GLU A 146 -3.95 -18.54 -4.96
CA GLU A 146 -4.60 -17.74 -3.94
C GLU A 146 -5.37 -16.60 -4.60
N ARG A 147 -6.48 -16.20 -3.98
CA ARG A 147 -7.23 -15.00 -4.35
C ARG A 147 -7.51 -14.16 -3.13
N GLN A 148 -7.59 -12.86 -3.33
CA GLN A 148 -7.91 -11.93 -2.27
C GLN A 148 -9.42 -11.72 -2.20
N ASN A 149 -9.99 -11.80 -0.99
CA ASN A 149 -11.35 -11.38 -0.73
C ASN A 149 -11.41 -9.85 -0.81
N ARG A 150 -12.23 -9.31 -1.71
CA ARG A 150 -12.38 -7.85 -1.88
C ARG A 150 -12.95 -7.15 -0.65
N HIS A 151 -13.73 -7.86 0.17
CA HIS A 151 -14.39 -7.30 1.34
C HIS A 151 -13.50 -7.34 2.59
N SER A 152 -12.89 -8.49 2.89
CA SER A 152 -12.06 -8.63 4.10
C SER A 152 -10.58 -8.35 3.86
N GLY A 153 -10.11 -8.40 2.62
CA GLY A 153 -8.69 -8.32 2.28
C GLY A 153 -7.92 -9.63 2.49
N ASP A 154 -8.57 -10.66 3.04
CA ASP A 154 -7.94 -11.95 3.33
C ASP A 154 -7.65 -12.74 2.06
N TRP A 155 -6.53 -13.45 2.07
CA TRP A 155 -6.18 -14.40 1.04
C TRP A 155 -6.79 -15.76 1.33
N TYR A 156 -7.38 -16.38 0.32
CA TYR A 156 -7.92 -17.73 0.41
C TYR A 156 -7.37 -18.61 -0.71
N PRO A 157 -7.08 -19.90 -0.41
CA PRO A 157 -6.59 -20.84 -1.38
C PRO A 157 -7.71 -21.31 -2.32
N LEU A 158 -7.31 -21.57 -3.57
CA LEU A 158 -8.08 -22.27 -4.58
C LEU A 158 -7.45 -23.61 -4.87
N TYR A 159 -8.30 -24.60 -5.08
CA TYR A 159 -7.94 -25.97 -5.36
C TYR A 159 -8.48 -26.36 -6.72
N ARG A 160 -7.71 -27.14 -7.46
CA ARG A 160 -8.16 -27.71 -8.74
C ARG A 160 -8.78 -29.07 -8.50
N VAL A 161 -10.00 -29.27 -9.00
CA VAL A 161 -10.69 -30.58 -9.00
C VAL A 161 -11.12 -30.93 -10.41
N GLN A 162 -11.28 -32.23 -10.66
CA GLN A 162 -11.95 -32.72 -11.86
C GLN A 162 -13.46 -32.50 -11.68
N THR A 163 -14.13 -31.95 -12.67
CA THR A 163 -15.59 -32.00 -12.74
C THR A 163 -15.95 -33.38 -13.23
N GLU A 164 -16.66 -34.17 -12.42
CA GLU A 164 -17.31 -35.37 -12.92
C GLU A 164 -18.29 -34.93 -14.00
N THR A 165 -18.01 -35.26 -15.26
CA THR A 165 -19.06 -35.35 -16.28
C THR A 165 -20.00 -36.42 -15.77
N ARG A 166 -21.07 -36.01 -15.09
CA ARG A 166 -22.20 -36.89 -14.86
C ARG A 166 -22.77 -37.15 -16.24
N ASP A 167 -22.34 -38.24 -16.86
CA ASP A 167 -22.99 -38.79 -18.04
C ASP A 167 -24.41 -39.11 -17.61
N ASP A 168 -25.31 -38.16 -17.86
CA ASP A 168 -26.75 -38.33 -17.76
C ASP A 168 -27.19 -39.10 -19.01
N SER A 169 -26.61 -40.28 -19.23
CA SER A 169 -27.18 -41.30 -20.09
C SER A 169 -28.38 -41.88 -19.36
N GLY A 170 -29.44 -41.07 -19.32
CA GLY A 170 -30.78 -41.51 -18.98
C GLY A 170 -31.21 -42.52 -20.04
N GLU A 171 -30.90 -43.79 -19.79
CA GLU A 171 -31.51 -44.91 -20.49
C GLU A 171 -32.96 -45.01 -20.00
N LYS A 172 -33.82 -44.18 -20.60
CA LYS A 172 -35.24 -44.48 -20.70
C LYS A 172 -35.41 -45.34 -21.95
N THR A 173 -35.53 -46.65 -21.77
CA THR A 173 -36.74 -47.44 -22.11
C THR A 173 -36.54 -48.89 -21.74
#